data_AF-A0A947YDN4-F1
#
_entry.id   AF-A0A947YDN4-F1
#
_cell.length_a   1.000
_cell.length_b   1.000
_cell.length_c   1.000
_cell.angle_alpha   90.00
_cell.angle_beta   90.00
_cell.angle_gamma   90.00
#
_symmetry.space_group_name_H-M   'P 1'
#
loop_
_entity.id
_entity.type
_entity.pdbx_description
1 polymer ?
#
loop_
_entity_poly.entity_id
_entity_poly.type
_entity_poly.pdbx_seq_one_letter_code
_entity_poly.pdbx_strand_id
1 'polypeptide(L)' 'MAKKGPRQITGLKCSICNKFNFLTERNRTNTPDKLELNKHCPKCRKHTKHTESKKLK' A
#
# COMPACT_ATOMS: atom_id res chain seq x y z
N MET A 1 10.81 -18.25 -19.21
CA MET A 1 10.22 -17.78 -17.93
C MET A 1 10.16 -16.26 -17.98
N ALA A 2 8.98 -15.65 -18.08
CA ALA A 2 8.87 -14.19 -18.22
C ALA A 2 9.36 -13.50 -16.93
N LYS A 3 10.35 -12.60 -17.06
CA LYS A 3 10.80 -11.75 -15.96
C LYS A 3 9.59 -10.96 -15.45
N LYS A 4 9.28 -11.11 -14.15
CA LYS A 4 8.23 -10.33 -13.48
C LYS A 4 8.51 -8.85 -13.75
N GLY A 5 7.57 -8.16 -14.40
CA GLY A 5 7.71 -6.75 -14.75
C GLY A 5 7.94 -5.87 -13.52
N PRO A 6 8.33 -4.60 -13.70
CA PRO A 6 8.70 -3.71 -12.59
C PRO A 6 7.53 -3.31 -11.68
N ARG A 7 6.30 -3.69 -12.03
CA ARG A 7 5.08 -3.48 -11.24
C ARG A 7 4.96 -4.55 -10.14
N GLN A 8 4.98 -4.12 -8.88
CA GLN A 8 4.76 -4.95 -7.70
C GLN A 8 3.45 -4.54 -7.03
N ILE A 9 2.57 -5.52 -6.81
CA ILE A 9 1.37 -5.33 -5.99
C ILE A 9 1.82 -5.08 -4.54
N THR A 10 1.37 -3.98 -3.96
CA THR A 10 1.68 -3.55 -2.60
C THR A 10 0.37 -3.27 -1.86
N GLY A 11 0.29 -3.68 -0.60
CA GLY A 11 -0.88 -3.39 0.24
C GLY A 11 -0.69 -2.06 0.97
N LEU A 12 -1.75 -1.26 1.09
CA LEU A 12 -1.78 -0.08 1.95
C LEU A 12 -2.34 -0.47 3.31
N LYS A 13 -1.49 -0.33 4.33
CA LYS A 13 -1.79 -0.61 5.73
C LYS A 13 -2.15 0.68 6.45
N CYS A 14 -3.32 0.73 7.08
CA CYS A 14 -3.70 1.87 7.91
C CYS A 14 -2.83 1.93 9.18
N SER A 15 -2.28 3.10 9.51
CA SER A 15 -1.44 3.27 10.70
C SER A 15 -2.20 3.14 12.03
N ILE A 16 -3.53 3.32 12.01
CA ILE A 16 -4.35 3.30 13.23
C ILE A 16 -4.89 1.90 13.53
N CYS A 17 -5.59 1.29 12.57
CA CYS A 17 -6.20 -0.03 12.77
C CYS A 17 -5.33 -1.20 12.31
N ASN A 18 -4.12 -0.91 11.78
CA ASN A 18 -3.18 -1.90 11.25
C ASN A 18 -3.75 -2.84 10.17
N LYS A 19 -4.95 -2.57 9.65
CA LYS A 19 -5.57 -3.37 8.60
C LYS A 19 -5.06 -2.96 7.23
N PHE A 20 -4.93 -3.97 6.38
CA PHE A 20 -4.75 -3.81 4.95
C PHE A 20 -6.11 -3.54 4.33
N ASN A 21 -6.34 -2.30 3.91
CA ASN A 21 -7.63 -1.89 3.35
C ASN A 21 -7.59 -1.77 1.82
N PHE A 22 -6.41 -1.55 1.24
CA PHE A 22 -6.28 -1.33 -0.20
C PHE A 22 -5.10 -2.12 -0.78
N LEU A 23 -5.28 -2.55 -2.01
CA LEU A 23 -4.26 -3.15 -2.87
C LEU A 23 -3.96 -2.15 -3.98
N THR A 24 -2.68 -1.82 -4.16
CA THR A 24 -2.23 -0.88 -5.18
C THR A 24 -1.01 -1.45 -5.90
N GLU A 25 -0.96 -1.25 -7.21
CA GLU A 25 0.22 -1.62 -8.00
C GLU A 25 1.23 -0.49 -7.99
N ARG A 26 2.42 -0.77 -7.46
CA ARG A 26 3.53 0.17 -7.43
C ARG A 26 4.56 -0.21 -8.48
N ASN A 27 5.05 0.76 -9.24
CA ASN A 27 6.19 0.56 -10.12
C ASN A 27 7.50 0.82 -9.36
N ARG A 28 8.27 -0.25 -9.08
CA ARG A 28 9.54 -0.16 -8.32
C ARG A 28 10.58 0.75 -8.99
N THR A 29 10.49 0.94 -10.31
CA THR A 29 11.44 1.76 -11.08
C THR A 29 11.15 3.26 -10.94
N ASN A 30 9.88 3.65 -10.87
CA ASN A 30 9.49 5.07 -10.86
C ASN A 30 9.33 5.63 -9.44
N THR A 31 8.89 4.80 -8.50
CA THR A 31 8.76 5.20 -7.10
C THR A 31 9.65 4.30 -6.26
N PRO A 32 10.86 4.74 -5.87
CA PRO A 32 11.76 4.01 -4.97
C PRO A 32 11.36 4.17 -3.49
N ASP A 33 10.75 5.30 -3.12
CA ASP A 33 10.33 5.60 -1.75
C ASP A 33 9.06 4.85 -1.30
N LYS A 34 8.88 4.75 0.02
CA LYS A 34 7.67 4.19 0.63
C LYS A 34 6.51 5.16 0.40
N LEU A 35 5.44 4.70 -0.25
CA LEU A 35 4.27 5.53 -0.47
C LEU A 35 3.47 5.65 0.83
N GLU A 36 3.24 6.89 1.26
CA GLU A 36 2.39 7.23 2.40
C GLU A 36 1.19 8.01 1.86
N LEU A 37 -0.01 7.44 1.98
CA LEU A 37 -1.23 8.05 1.43
C LEU A 37 -2.24 8.33 2.54
N ASN A 38 -2.80 9.53 2.54
CA ASN A 38 -3.96 9.84 3.39
C ASN A 38 -5.24 9.34 2.70
N LYS A 39 -5.70 8.16 3.11
CA LYS A 39 -6.92 7.52 2.60
C LYS A 39 -7.95 7.38 3.71
N HIS A 40 -9.21 7.31 3.33
CA HIS A 40 -10.30 7.00 4.25
C HIS A 40 -10.16 5.56 4.74
N CYS A 41 -10.15 5.35 6.06
CA CYS A 41 -10.19 4.02 6.65
C CYS A 41 -11.63 3.69 7.11
N PRO A 42 -12.33 2.72 6.49
CA PRO A 42 -13.73 2.40 6.83
C PRO A 42 -13.88 1.94 8.29
N LYS A 43 -12.85 1.27 8.84
CA LYS A 43 -12.83 0.82 10.24
C LYS A 43 -12.72 1.96 11.26
N CYS A 44 -11.98 3.02 10.93
CA CYS A 44 -11.78 4.18 11.81
C CYS A 44 -12.77 5.31 11.50
N ARG A 45 -13.49 5.22 10.37
CA ARG A 45 -14.40 6.25 9.83
C ARG A 45 -13.76 7.64 9.71
N LYS A 46 -12.44 7.68 9.48
CA LYS A 46 -11.63 8.90 9.40
C LYS A 46 -10.58 8.73 8.29
N HIS A 47 -10.09 9.86 7.76
CA HIS A 47 -8.92 9.86 6.91
C HIS A 47 -7.67 9.68 7.75
N THR A 48 -6.88 8.66 7.40
CA THR A 48 -5.71 8.27 8.17
C THR A 48 -4.54 8.05 7.22
N LYS A 49 -3.33 8.17 7.76
CA LYS A 49 -2.13 7.76 7.04
C LYS A 49 -2.19 6.26 6.79
N HIS A 50 -2.01 5.88 5.54
CA HIS A 50 -1.84 4.51 5.09
C HIS A 50 -0.43 4.36 4.54
N THR A 51 0.32 3.45 5.12
CA THR A 51 1.71 3.15 4.74
C THR A 51 1.72 1.92 3.85
N GLU A 52 2.52 1.95 2.78
CA GLU A 52 2.79 0.76 1.98
C GLU A 52 3.44 -0.37 2.79
N SER A 53 2.94 -1.59 2.57
CA SER A 53 3.53 -2.81 3.08
C SER A 53 3.55 -3.86 1.98
N LYS A 54 4.76 -4.38 1.71
CA LYS A 54 5.01 -5.44 0.72
C LYS A 54 4.45 -6.80 1.12
N LYS A 55 4.15 -7.01 2.40
CA LYS A 55 3.61 -8.26 2.90
C LYS A 55 2.12 -8.07 3.13
N LEU A 56 1.29 -8.54 2.19
CA LEU A 56 -0.03 -9.05 2.54
C LEU A 56 0.25 -10.32 3.36
N LYS A 57 0.13 -10.24 4.67
CA LYS A 57 0.00 -11.44 5.50
C LYS A 57 -1.26 -11.29 6.32
#